data_AF-A0A2M9A4M6-F1
#
_entry.id   AF-A0A2M9A4M6-F1
#
_cell.length_a   1.000
_cell.length_b   1.000
_cell.length_c   1.000
_cell.angle_alpha   90.00
_cell.angle_beta   90.00
_cell.angle_gamma   90.00
#
_symmetry.space_group_name_H-M   'P 1'
#
loop_
_entity.id
_entity.type
_entity.pdbx_description
1 polymer ?
#
loop_
_entity_poly.entity_id
_entity_poly.type
_entity_poly.pdbx_seq_one_letter_code
_entity_poly.pdbx_strand_id
1 'polypeptide(L)'
;MKKFLLLLTLAFLFGCAKKIPEFIPLSVNWYGFEGDVQAVNPSYKPAEIDSTLEEACLISMTRTLMEDKVIQEKSKNGKEFNVQYLGVAAKEGSALEFRGQCANPEDNTDFEKAILFFVPEKNCNLTARCEKGGKIQNLKIF
;
A
#
# COMPACT_ATOMS: atom_id res chain seq x y z
N MET A 1 -31.75 -36.98 -34.59
CA MET A 1 -30.75 -35.91 -34.82
C MET A 1 -30.95 -34.63 -33.98
N LYS A 2 -32.05 -34.45 -33.22
CA LYS A 2 -32.26 -33.25 -32.37
C LYS A 2 -31.49 -33.23 -31.03
N LYS A 3 -31.04 -34.38 -30.51
CA LYS A 3 -30.38 -34.48 -29.20
C LYS A 3 -28.91 -34.00 -29.20
N PHE A 4 -28.22 -34.10 -30.34
CA PHE A 4 -26.81 -33.66 -30.46
C PHE A 4 -26.67 -32.12 -30.45
N LEU A 5 -27.67 -31.41 -30.97
CA LEU A 5 -27.66 -29.95 -30.99
C LEU A 5 -27.77 -29.34 -29.58
N LEU A 6 -28.43 -30.04 -28.67
CA LEU A 6 -28.66 -29.59 -27.29
C LEU A 6 -27.41 -29.74 -26.40
N LEU A 7 -26.53 -30.71 -26.69
CA LEU A 7 -25.28 -30.90 -25.96
C LEU A 7 -24.19 -29.90 -26.36
N LEU A 8 -24.18 -29.47 -27.63
CA LEU A 8 -23.20 -28.49 -28.11
C LEU A 8 -23.48 -27.08 -27.55
N THR A 9 -24.74 -26.70 -27.39
CA THR A 9 -25.12 -25.42 -26.78
C THR A 9 -24.86 -25.38 -25.28
N LEU A 10 -24.99 -26.50 -24.58
CA LEU A 10 -24.64 -26.59 -23.15
C LEU A 10 -23.14 -26.43 -22.92
N ALA A 11 -22.29 -27.03 -23.76
CA ALA A 11 -20.84 -26.90 -23.67
C ALA A 11 -20.34 -25.46 -23.92
N PHE A 12 -21.04 -24.68 -24.75
CA PHE A 12 -20.72 -23.28 -24.99
C PHE A 12 -21.08 -22.35 -23.81
N LEU A 13 -22.03 -22.72 -22.96
CA LEU A 13 -22.42 -21.92 -21.80
C LEU A 13 -21.48 -22.08 -20.58
N PHE A 14 -20.67 -23.13 -20.55
CA PHE A 14 -19.61 -23.31 -19.53
C PHE A 14 -18.25 -22.74 -19.96
N GLY A 15 -18.15 -22.24 -21.20
CA GLY A 15 -16.95 -21.58 -21.71
C GLY A 15 -16.84 -20.14 -21.23
N CYS A 16 -15.85 -19.87 -20.37
CA CYS A 16 -15.35 -18.54 -20.04
C CYS A 16 -16.18 -17.71 -19.03
N ALA A 17 -16.54 -18.28 -17.88
CA ALA A 17 -16.38 -17.47 -16.67
C ALA A 17 -14.87 -17.21 -16.52
N LYS A 18 -14.36 -16.09 -17.08
CA LYS A 18 -13.04 -15.58 -16.72
C LYS A 18 -12.99 -15.62 -15.20
N LYS A 19 -12.04 -16.37 -14.61
CA LYS A 19 -11.77 -16.29 -13.18
C LYS A 19 -11.63 -14.81 -12.87
N ILE A 20 -12.67 -14.24 -12.25
CA ILE A 20 -12.62 -12.88 -11.76
C ILE A 20 -11.43 -12.91 -10.80
N PRO A 21 -10.43 -12.03 -10.97
CA PRO A 21 -9.32 -11.99 -10.03
C PRO A 21 -9.93 -11.90 -8.63
N GLU A 22 -9.62 -12.87 -7.80
CA GLU A 22 -10.11 -12.93 -6.44
C GLU A 22 -9.62 -11.67 -5.73
N PHE A 23 -10.56 -10.78 -5.39
CA PHE A 23 -10.23 -9.57 -4.67
C PHE A 23 -9.83 -9.97 -3.25
N ILE A 24 -8.55 -9.79 -2.93
CA ILE A 24 -8.03 -10.06 -1.60
C ILE A 24 -8.00 -8.74 -0.86
N PRO A 25 -8.83 -8.56 0.19
CA PRO A 25 -8.78 -7.35 0.99
C PRO A 25 -7.40 -7.21 1.63
N LEU A 26 -6.82 -6.02 1.51
CA LEU A 26 -5.57 -5.69 2.16
C LEU A 26 -5.87 -5.16 3.57
N SER A 27 -5.27 -5.76 4.60
CA SER A 27 -5.32 -5.23 5.97
C SER A 27 -4.14 -4.28 6.18
N VAL A 28 -4.43 -2.99 6.39
CA VAL A 28 -3.42 -1.93 6.53
C VAL A 28 -3.69 -1.14 7.80
N ASN A 29 -2.65 -0.99 8.63
CA ASN A 29 -2.60 -0.12 9.79
C ASN A 29 -1.82 1.14 9.42
N TRP A 30 -2.44 2.32 9.56
CA TRP A 30 -1.85 3.61 9.21
C TRP A 30 -1.38 4.36 10.46
N TYR A 31 -0.19 4.94 10.40
CA TYR A 31 0.43 5.67 11.51
C TYR A 31 1.00 7.00 11.03
N GLY A 32 0.53 8.11 11.58
CA GLY A 32 1.14 9.41 11.40
C GLY A 32 2.35 9.53 12.33
N PHE A 33 3.54 9.76 11.77
CA PHE A 33 4.75 9.90 12.58
C PHE A 33 4.87 11.29 13.17
N GLU A 34 4.89 11.37 14.50
CA GLU A 34 5.02 12.58 15.31
C GLU A 34 6.45 12.77 15.88
N GLY A 35 7.35 11.82 15.61
CA GLY A 35 8.74 11.87 16.06
C GLY A 35 9.65 12.77 15.20
N ASP A 36 10.96 12.70 15.47
CA ASP A 36 11.95 13.46 14.72
C ASP A 36 12.15 12.90 13.30
N VAL A 37 11.63 13.62 12.30
CA VAL A 37 11.77 13.25 10.87
C VAL A 37 13.23 13.19 10.40
N GLN A 38 14.15 13.91 11.07
CA GLN A 38 15.57 13.88 10.74
C GLN A 38 16.24 12.58 11.19
N ALA A 39 15.69 11.92 12.22
CA ALA A 39 16.13 10.59 12.62
C ALA A 39 15.76 9.51 11.58
N VAL A 40 14.75 9.76 10.74
CA VAL A 40 14.40 8.90 9.60
C VAL A 40 15.37 9.10 8.44
N ASN A 41 15.65 10.35 8.09
CA ASN A 41 16.62 10.74 7.08
C ASN A 41 17.16 12.14 7.41
N PRO A 42 18.47 12.31 7.62
CA PRO A 42 19.05 13.61 7.97
C PRO A 42 18.83 14.72 6.93
N SER A 43 18.49 14.35 5.70
CA SER A 43 18.19 15.31 4.61
C SER A 43 16.75 15.82 4.65
N TYR A 44 15.87 15.21 5.43
CA TYR A 44 14.49 15.67 5.55
C TYR A 44 14.42 16.98 6.34
N LYS A 45 13.54 17.85 5.86
CA LYS A 45 13.08 19.02 6.61
C LYS A 45 11.62 18.76 6.94
N PRO A 46 11.19 18.88 8.20
CA PRO A 46 9.79 18.73 8.55
C PRO A 46 8.95 19.77 7.81
N ALA A 47 7.76 19.38 7.42
CA ALA A 47 6.77 20.29 6.86
C ALA A 47 5.38 19.94 7.39
N GLU A 48 4.59 20.97 7.64
CA GLU A 48 3.18 20.80 7.93
C GLU A 48 2.44 20.27 6.70
N ILE A 49 1.50 19.37 6.94
CA ILE A 49 0.66 18.74 5.93
C ILE A 49 -0.76 19.21 6.20
N ASP A 50 -1.37 19.82 5.20
CA ASP A 50 -2.79 20.14 5.28
C ASP A 50 -3.63 18.88 5.09
N SER A 51 -4.84 18.88 5.68
CA SER A 51 -5.72 17.71 5.68
C SER A 51 -6.13 17.26 4.27
N THR A 52 -6.16 18.16 3.30
CA THR A 52 -6.56 17.84 1.92
C THR A 52 -5.46 17.05 1.22
N LEU A 53 -4.21 17.47 1.40
CA LEU A 53 -3.05 16.74 0.90
C LEU A 53 -2.93 15.37 1.57
N GLU A 54 -3.09 15.32 2.90
CA GLU A 54 -3.04 14.07 3.66
C GLU A 54 -4.06 13.06 3.13
N GLU A 55 -5.34 13.46 3.05
CA GLU A 55 -6.41 12.59 2.56
C GLU A 55 -6.15 12.11 1.13
N ALA A 56 -5.77 13.02 0.22
CA ALA A 56 -5.50 12.68 -1.17
C ALA A 56 -4.36 11.65 -1.30
N CYS A 57 -3.32 11.79 -0.48
CA CYS A 57 -2.17 10.91 -0.48
C CYS A 57 -2.48 9.56 0.18
N LEU A 58 -3.22 9.52 1.29
CA LEU A 58 -3.66 8.26 1.94
C LEU A 58 -4.56 7.44 1.01
N ILE A 59 -5.52 8.08 0.33
CA ILE A 59 -6.39 7.42 -0.66
C ILE A 59 -5.55 6.84 -1.80
N SER A 60 -4.63 7.63 -2.35
CA SER A 60 -3.84 7.23 -3.51
C SER A 60 -2.83 6.15 -3.17
N MET A 61 -2.25 6.20 -1.97
CA MET A 61 -1.36 5.15 -1.47
C MET A 61 -2.13 3.86 -1.21
N THR A 62 -3.32 3.93 -0.59
CA THR A 62 -4.20 2.77 -0.39
C THR A 62 -4.51 2.09 -1.72
N ARG A 63 -4.94 2.85 -2.74
CA ARG A 63 -5.20 2.31 -4.09
C ARG A 63 -3.95 1.65 -4.68
N THR A 64 -2.81 2.33 -4.58
CA THR A 64 -1.53 1.82 -5.08
C THR A 64 -1.16 0.48 -4.43
N LEU A 65 -1.33 0.36 -3.10
CA LEU A 65 -1.06 -0.89 -2.37
C LEU A 65 -2.04 -2.02 -2.73
N MET A 66 -3.31 -1.68 -2.96
CA MET A 66 -4.32 -2.65 -3.38
C MET A 66 -4.10 -3.17 -4.79
N GLU A 67 -3.54 -2.35 -5.68
CA GLU A 67 -3.27 -2.72 -7.07
C GLU A 67 -1.90 -3.39 -7.27
N ASP A 68 -0.99 -3.23 -6.31
CA ASP A 68 0.36 -3.81 -6.40
C ASP A 68 0.35 -5.34 -6.26
N LYS A 69 0.90 -6.03 -7.26
CA LYS A 69 0.89 -7.49 -7.32
C LYS A 69 1.72 -8.14 -6.20
N VAL A 70 2.84 -7.56 -5.83
CA VAL A 70 3.73 -8.12 -4.80
C VAL A 70 3.03 -8.03 -3.46
N ILE A 71 2.42 -6.88 -3.15
CA ILE A 71 1.62 -6.70 -1.93
C ILE A 71 0.43 -7.65 -1.90
N GLN A 72 -0.32 -7.76 -3.01
CA GLN A 72 -1.46 -8.67 -3.13
C GLN A 72 -1.10 -10.15 -3.00
N GLU A 73 0.08 -10.56 -3.46
CA GLU A 73 0.56 -11.94 -3.26
C GLU A 73 0.88 -12.24 -1.79
N LYS A 74 1.37 -11.25 -1.05
CA LYS A 74 1.68 -11.38 0.38
C LYS A 74 0.44 -11.32 1.27
N SER A 75 -0.58 -10.56 0.89
CA SER A 75 -1.84 -10.45 1.65
C SER A 75 -2.70 -11.72 1.60
N LYS A 76 -2.50 -12.62 0.62
CA LYS A 76 -3.23 -13.90 0.49
C LYS A 76 -3.26 -14.76 1.75
N ASN A 77 -2.25 -14.63 2.60
CA ASN A 77 -2.14 -15.40 3.84
C ASN A 77 -2.72 -14.65 5.06
N GLY A 78 -3.52 -13.59 4.85
CA GLY A 78 -4.06 -12.75 5.92
C GLY A 78 -3.00 -11.85 6.57
N LYS A 79 -1.90 -11.57 5.86
CA LYS A 79 -0.79 -10.76 6.40
C LYS A 79 -1.20 -9.28 6.45
N GLU A 80 -1.07 -8.67 7.61
CA GLU A 80 -1.32 -7.24 7.82
C GLU A 80 -0.09 -6.41 7.44
N PHE A 81 -0.30 -5.13 7.16
CA PHE A 81 0.75 -4.18 6.80
C PHE A 81 0.69 -2.96 7.71
N ASN A 82 1.84 -2.58 8.27
CA ASN A 82 1.98 -1.31 8.97
C ASN A 82 2.55 -0.29 7.99
N VAL A 83 1.89 0.85 7.84
CA VAL A 83 2.32 1.96 6.98
C VAL A 83 2.40 3.22 7.83
N GLN A 84 3.61 3.75 7.93
CA GLN A 84 3.91 5.01 8.59
C GLN A 84 4.05 6.11 7.53
N TYR A 85 3.53 7.30 7.81
CA TYR A 85 3.69 8.48 6.96
C TYR A 85 4.21 9.68 7.75
N LEU A 86 5.01 10.53 7.09
CA LEU A 86 5.59 11.73 7.70
C LEU A 86 5.59 12.91 6.73
N GLY A 87 5.35 14.11 7.28
CA GLY A 87 5.38 15.37 6.55
C GLY A 87 6.79 15.88 6.30
N VAL A 88 7.15 16.09 5.03
CA VAL A 88 8.48 16.57 4.62
C VAL A 88 8.38 17.70 3.62
N ALA A 89 9.33 18.63 3.65
CA ALA A 89 9.42 19.68 2.65
C ALA A 89 9.74 19.11 1.26
N ALA A 90 9.14 19.71 0.24
CA ALA A 90 9.31 19.39 -1.17
C ALA A 90 9.58 20.66 -1.98
N LYS A 91 9.95 20.50 -3.26
CA LYS A 91 10.25 21.65 -4.14
C LYS A 91 9.06 22.59 -4.30
N GLU A 92 7.85 22.04 -4.34
CA GLU A 92 6.60 22.78 -4.61
C GLU A 92 5.68 22.89 -3.38
N GLY A 93 6.21 22.73 -2.17
CA GLY A 93 5.46 22.81 -0.92
C GLY A 93 5.79 21.65 0.02
N SER A 94 4.77 20.95 0.48
CA SER A 94 4.92 19.78 1.35
C SER A 94 4.69 18.47 0.59
N ALA A 95 5.21 17.39 1.13
CA ALA A 95 5.00 16.03 0.66
C ALA A 95 4.84 15.07 1.84
N LEU A 96 4.14 13.97 1.61
CA LEU A 96 4.15 12.83 2.51
C LEU A 96 5.17 11.81 2.03
N GLU A 97 6.07 11.42 2.93
CA GLU A 97 6.91 10.25 2.74
C GLU A 97 6.26 9.06 3.44
N PHE A 98 6.12 7.94 2.74
CA PHE A 98 5.56 6.70 3.23
C PHE A 98 6.65 5.67 3.46
N ARG A 99 6.51 4.92 4.54
CA ARG A 99 7.31 3.74 4.87
C ARG A 99 6.36 2.65 5.30
N GLY A 100 6.56 1.43 4.83
CA GLY A 100 5.72 0.32 5.27
C GLY A 100 6.48 -0.98 5.36
N GLN A 101 5.89 -1.92 6.10
CA GLN A 101 6.35 -3.29 6.22
C GLN A 101 5.17 -4.21 6.56
N CYS A 102 5.37 -5.52 6.46
CA CYS A 102 4.40 -6.44 7.06
C CYS A 102 4.36 -6.26 8.58
N ALA A 103 3.17 -6.30 9.14
CA ALA A 103 3.00 -6.32 10.58
C ALA A 103 3.56 -7.62 11.16
N ASN A 104 4.28 -7.50 12.26
CA ASN A 104 4.62 -8.62 13.12
C ASN A 104 3.62 -8.62 14.31
N PRO A 105 2.83 -9.68 14.54
CA PRO A 105 1.86 -9.72 15.63
C PRO A 105 2.46 -9.52 17.02
N GLU A 106 3.76 -9.78 17.17
CA GLU A 106 4.49 -9.63 18.44
C GLU A 106 5.06 -8.21 18.62
N ASP A 107 4.93 -7.35 17.63
CA ASP A 107 5.44 -5.98 17.68
C ASP A 107 4.51 -5.08 18.49
N ASN A 108 5.04 -4.53 19.59
CA ASN A 108 4.33 -3.58 20.47
C ASN A 108 4.80 -2.14 20.28
N THR A 109 5.51 -1.86 19.19
CA THR A 109 6.05 -0.53 18.90
C THR A 109 4.94 0.49 18.69
N ASP A 110 5.06 1.63 19.38
CA ASP A 110 4.26 2.82 19.09
C ASP A 110 4.81 3.50 17.82
N PHE A 111 4.24 3.15 16.67
CA PHE A 111 4.66 3.68 15.37
C PHE A 111 4.27 5.14 15.13
N GLU A 112 3.56 5.81 16.04
CA GLU A 112 3.41 7.27 15.96
C GLU A 112 4.68 7.97 16.46
N LYS A 113 5.43 7.33 17.39
CA LYS A 113 6.62 7.91 18.01
C LYS A 113 7.94 7.29 17.56
N ALA A 114 7.94 6.00 17.24
CA ALA A 114 9.11 5.25 16.82
C ALA A 114 9.13 5.04 15.31
N ILE A 115 10.31 5.11 14.72
CA ILE A 115 10.49 4.96 13.27
C ILE A 115 10.17 3.52 12.87
N LEU A 116 9.38 3.38 11.81
CA LEU A 116 9.20 2.09 11.15
C LEU A 116 10.47 1.75 10.36
N PHE A 117 11.30 0.89 10.94
CA PHE A 117 12.50 0.35 10.33
C PHE A 117 12.17 -0.78 9.36
N PHE A 118 12.97 -0.94 8.32
CA PHE A 118 12.80 -2.04 7.37
C PHE A 118 13.34 -3.34 7.97
N VAL A 119 12.45 -4.30 8.17
CA VAL A 119 12.84 -5.65 8.58
C VAL A 119 13.41 -6.40 7.37
N PRO A 120 14.49 -7.19 7.49
CA PRO A 120 15.18 -7.82 6.36
C PRO A 120 14.36 -8.81 5.48
N GLU A 121 13.06 -9.01 5.73
CA GLU A 121 12.19 -9.81 4.87
C GLU A 121 12.06 -9.15 3.48
N LYS A 122 12.68 -9.79 2.47
CA LYS A 122 12.98 -9.28 1.11
C LYS A 122 11.79 -8.90 0.21
N ASN A 123 10.55 -8.82 0.69
CA ASN A 123 9.40 -8.59 -0.18
C ASN A 123 8.19 -7.96 0.52
N CYS A 124 8.39 -7.11 1.51
CA CYS A 124 7.28 -6.43 2.18
C CYS A 124 7.58 -5.02 2.66
N ASN A 125 8.84 -4.59 2.57
CA ASN A 125 9.16 -3.23 2.90
C ASN A 125 8.79 -2.34 1.73
N LEU A 126 8.31 -1.15 2.02
CA LEU A 126 8.03 -0.18 0.98
C LEU A 126 8.43 1.22 1.38
N THR A 127 8.76 1.99 0.36
CA THR A 127 8.86 3.44 0.43
C THR A 127 8.08 4.05 -0.72
N ALA A 128 7.42 5.17 -0.46
CA ALA A 128 6.85 5.99 -1.51
C ALA A 128 6.84 7.46 -1.08
N ARG A 129 6.61 8.35 -2.04
CA ARG A 129 6.43 9.77 -1.77
C ARG A 129 5.18 10.24 -2.48
N CYS A 130 4.38 11.08 -1.83
CA CYS A 130 3.23 11.73 -2.42
C CYS A 130 3.40 13.24 -2.30
N GLU A 131 3.30 13.92 -3.43
CA GLU A 131 3.37 15.39 -3.50
C GLU A 131 2.00 15.95 -3.88
N LYS A 132 1.95 17.28 -4.09
CA LYS A 132 0.74 17.99 -4.45
C LYS A 132 0.03 17.34 -5.65
N GLY A 133 -1.27 17.08 -5.50
CA GLY A 133 -2.09 16.38 -6.49
C GLY A 133 -2.30 14.89 -6.22
N GLY A 134 -1.81 14.36 -5.09
CA GLY A 134 -2.15 13.01 -4.63
C GLY A 134 -1.43 11.88 -5.39
N LYS A 135 -0.51 12.20 -6.30
CA LYS A 135 0.15 11.17 -7.10
C LYS A 135 1.28 10.51 -6.31
N ILE A 136 1.22 9.18 -6.19
CA ILE A 136 2.30 8.37 -5.61
C ILE A 136 3.48 8.32 -6.58
N GLN A 137 4.67 8.59 -6.06
CA GLN A 137 5.94 8.61 -6.75
C GLN A 137 6.94 7.69 -6.05
N ASN A 138 7.92 7.21 -6.80
CA ASN A 138 9.07 6.45 -6.27
C ASN A 138 8.67 5.25 -5.39
N LEU A 139 7.53 4.61 -5.69
CA LEU A 139 7.16 3.37 -5.02
C LEU A 139 8.27 2.35 -5.25
N LYS A 140 8.86 1.88 -4.15
CA LYS A 140 9.81 0.78 -4.14
C LYS A 140 9.33 -0.24 -3.14
N ILE A 141 9.36 -1.51 -3.54
CA ILE A 141 9.03 -2.65 -2.70
C ILE A 141 10.28 -3.53 -2.62
N PHE A 142 10.69 -3.87 -1.40
CA PHE A 142 11.95 -4.54 -1.07
C PHE A 142 11.77 -5.69 -0.10
#